data_AF-A0A533XPP9-F1
#
_entry.id   AF-A0A533XPP9-F1
#
_cell.length_a   1.000
_cell.length_b   1.000
_cell.length_c   1.000
_cell.angle_alpha   90.00
_cell.angle_beta   90.00
_cell.angle_gamma   90.00
#
_symmetry.space_group_name_H-M   'P 1'
#
loop_
_entity.id
_entity.type
_entity.pdbx_description
1 polymer ?
#
loop_
_entity_poly.entity_id
_entity_poly.type
_entity_poly.pdbx_seq_one_letter_code
_entity_poly.pdbx_strand_id
1 'polypeptide(L)'
;MRRWQASRFSPRFLLGINLSQGSWSSGPGAFLSLPKYLGFLFAFLLVAAAGVQASDSPDPAYLDELLRQAVELRLSDAREWHLLLHYRENLWKGFTSEADGPAFFLASNGKTDPAAELEATLRKLFTDELVGRTAQDTQCAFPARYHWLKSVLAIDDRRLLPKPCVRFADWLSALNPEGVTLIFPSAFMNNPSSMFGHLLLRIDQKGQTEQTRILAYTINYAAEITTSNGFTYAYMGMTGGFKGYFSTMPYYLKVQEYRDFESRDIWEYRLNFTQDQVLQMLRHAWELGNTYFDYFYFKENCAYHILSLLEVADPRLHLTDEFIVWTIPTDTIRRIPGEPGLVADRVFRPSLTSQIEGRNATLSHDERGWLGHIVKDPSVAQADGFRRLALDRQAFVLDVAAHYLRYLGLSDERHAASYRERYRAVLVARSALRVQPAAVVIPPLSEAPEKGHLARRAGVGFGWRQDGFFEEINLRPAYHDLLDPEIGYTP
;
A
#
# COMPACT_ATOMS: atom_id res chain seq x y z
N MET A 1 -2.63 29.93 -17.21
CA MET A 1 -1.77 29.45 -18.32
C MET A 1 -0.31 29.46 -17.87
N ARG A 2 0.39 28.33 -18.06
CA ARG A 2 1.82 28.01 -17.76
C ARG A 2 2.16 27.93 -16.25
N ARG A 3 2.85 26.92 -15.72
CA ARG A 3 3.40 25.62 -16.18
C ARG A 3 3.72 24.86 -14.88
N TRP A 4 3.13 23.69 -14.65
CA TRP A 4 3.65 22.73 -13.67
C TRP A 4 4.72 21.88 -14.36
N GLN A 5 5.98 22.06 -13.98
CA GLN A 5 7.05 21.11 -14.32
C GLN A 5 7.10 20.07 -13.20
N ALA A 6 6.46 18.92 -13.43
CA ALA A 6 6.73 17.73 -12.64
C ALA A 6 8.18 17.29 -12.92
N SER A 7 9.02 17.38 -11.90
CA SER A 7 10.37 16.82 -11.89
C SER A 7 10.26 15.30 -12.06
N ARG A 8 10.70 14.81 -13.22
CA ARG A 8 10.88 13.38 -13.49
C ARG A 8 11.96 12.84 -12.55
N PHE A 9 11.56 12.11 -11.50
CA PHE A 9 12.44 11.16 -10.84
C PHE A 9 12.40 9.84 -11.62
N SER A 10 13.46 9.58 -12.38
CA SER A 10 13.73 8.28 -13.00
C SER A 10 14.74 7.51 -12.13
N PRO A 11 14.43 6.30 -11.64
CA PRO A 11 15.43 5.46 -10.98
C PRO A 11 16.22 4.69 -12.05
N ARG A 12 17.36 5.23 -12.48
CA ARG A 12 18.37 4.42 -13.17
C ARG A 12 19.17 3.65 -12.12
N PHE A 13 18.86 2.37 -11.99
CA PHE A 13 19.73 1.38 -11.35
C PHE A 13 21.10 1.36 -12.06
N LEU A 14 22.17 1.55 -11.31
CA LEU A 14 23.55 1.25 -11.72
C LEU A 14 24.07 0.15 -10.80
N LEU A 15 23.90 -1.10 -11.24
CA LEU A 15 24.66 -2.26 -10.82
C LEU A 15 25.56 -2.62 -11.99
N GLY A 16 26.85 -2.33 -11.85
CA GLY A 16 27.87 -2.57 -12.87
C GLY A 16 29.20 -2.83 -12.19
N ILE A 17 29.28 -3.93 -11.44
CA ILE A 17 30.56 -4.53 -11.07
C ILE A 17 31.01 -5.31 -12.30
N ASN A 18 31.98 -4.78 -13.03
CA ASN A 18 32.66 -5.50 -14.09
C ASN A 18 34.13 -5.65 -13.68
N LEU A 19 34.45 -6.81 -13.12
CA LEU A 19 35.80 -7.32 -12.93
C LEU A 19 36.25 -7.93 -14.25
N SER A 20 37.12 -7.25 -15.00
CA SER A 20 38.03 -7.94 -15.91
C SER A 20 39.16 -7.02 -16.39
N GLN A 21 40.33 -7.66 -16.56
CA GLN A 21 41.53 -7.19 -17.28
C GLN A 21 42.59 -6.46 -16.46
N GLY A 22 43.30 -7.24 -15.64
CA GLY A 22 44.71 -7.00 -15.33
C GLY A 22 45.58 -7.90 -16.20
N SER A 23 46.20 -7.32 -17.22
CA SER A 23 47.24 -7.92 -18.05
C SER A 23 48.49 -8.20 -17.20
N TRP A 24 48.97 -9.45 -17.21
CA TRP A 24 50.30 -9.78 -16.72
C TRP A 24 51.13 -10.40 -17.83
N SER A 25 52.30 -9.81 -17.97
CA SER A 25 53.32 -9.96 -18.98
C SER A 25 53.98 -11.34 -18.99
N SER A 26 54.27 -11.78 -20.21
CA SER A 26 55.18 -12.86 -20.58
C SER A 26 56.61 -12.69 -20.06
N GLY A 27 57.22 -13.80 -19.64
CA GLY A 27 58.66 -13.97 -19.43
C GLY A 27 59.02 -15.48 -19.34
N PRO A 28 60.01 -16.01 -20.09
CA PRO A 28 60.12 -17.44 -20.37
C PRO A 28 61.23 -18.16 -19.58
N GLY A 29 61.14 -19.49 -19.51
CA GLY A 29 62.23 -20.40 -19.09
C GLY A 29 61.69 -21.80 -18.84
N ALA A 30 61.77 -22.75 -19.78
CA ALA A 30 62.94 -23.58 -20.12
C ALA A 30 62.91 -24.98 -19.43
N PHE A 31 62.63 -25.98 -20.28
CA PHE A 31 63.32 -27.28 -20.41
C PHE A 31 63.08 -28.46 -19.45
N LEU A 32 62.99 -29.64 -20.11
CA LEU A 32 63.23 -31.04 -19.68
C LEU A 32 62.07 -31.74 -18.94
N SER A 33 61.72 -33.01 -19.15
CA SER A 33 62.03 -34.05 -20.14
C SER A 33 61.14 -35.28 -19.77
N LEU A 34 60.64 -35.98 -20.79
CA LEU A 34 60.02 -37.34 -20.85
C LEU A 34 60.75 -38.45 -20.01
N PRO A 35 60.33 -39.74 -19.97
CA PRO A 35 58.99 -40.40 -19.99
C PRO A 35 58.87 -41.74 -19.18
N LYS A 36 57.72 -42.44 -19.36
CA LYS A 36 57.48 -43.93 -19.37
C LYS A 36 57.07 -44.66 -18.07
N TYR A 37 55.92 -45.33 -18.15
CA TYR A 37 55.67 -46.81 -18.13
C TYR A 37 54.27 -47.08 -17.51
N LEU A 38 53.27 -47.49 -18.30
CA LEU A 38 52.90 -48.87 -18.72
C LEU A 38 51.99 -49.62 -17.72
N GLY A 39 50.75 -49.86 -18.15
CA GLY A 39 50.03 -51.13 -17.98
C GLY A 39 49.30 -51.37 -16.65
N PHE A 40 47.98 -51.56 -16.72
CA PHE A 40 47.23 -52.77 -16.31
C PHE A 40 45.73 -52.39 -16.30
N LEU A 41 44.98 -52.77 -17.35
CA LEU A 41 44.18 -53.99 -17.48
C LEU A 41 42.74 -53.79 -16.97
N PHE A 42 41.87 -53.60 -17.97
CA PHE A 42 40.41 -53.58 -17.93
C PHE A 42 39.89 -54.90 -17.36
N ALA A 43 39.03 -54.85 -16.34
CA ALA A 43 38.14 -55.94 -15.99
C ALA A 43 36.75 -55.38 -15.68
N PHE A 44 35.83 -55.76 -16.56
CA PHE A 44 34.39 -55.52 -16.54
C PHE A 44 33.75 -55.93 -15.20
N LEU A 45 33.04 -55.01 -14.55
CA LEU A 45 32.00 -55.31 -13.58
C LEU A 45 30.74 -54.53 -13.97
N LEU A 46 29.92 -55.19 -14.78
CA LEU A 46 28.54 -54.85 -15.09
C LEU A 46 27.72 -54.95 -13.80
N VAL A 47 27.73 -53.88 -13.00
CA VAL A 47 26.68 -53.68 -12.00
C VAL A 47 25.52 -53.01 -12.73
N ALA A 48 24.48 -53.80 -12.99
CA ALA A 48 23.17 -53.31 -13.34
C ALA A 48 22.60 -52.55 -12.14
N ALA A 49 23.06 -51.31 -11.95
CA ALA A 49 22.28 -50.32 -11.25
C ALA A 49 21.16 -49.95 -12.22
N ALA A 50 19.99 -50.57 -12.03
CA ALA A 50 18.73 -49.96 -12.44
C ALA A 50 18.67 -48.61 -11.71
N GLY A 51 19.28 -47.59 -12.31
CA GLY A 51 19.01 -46.22 -11.97
C GLY A 51 17.53 -46.02 -12.24
N VAL A 52 16.75 -46.02 -11.17
CA VAL A 52 15.48 -45.31 -11.16
C VAL A 52 15.89 -43.85 -11.40
N GLN A 53 16.04 -43.49 -12.67
CA GLN A 53 15.86 -42.11 -13.06
C GLN A 53 14.40 -41.84 -12.72
N ALA A 54 14.16 -41.26 -11.55
CA ALA A 54 12.94 -40.53 -11.31
C ALA A 54 12.87 -39.53 -12.45
N SER A 55 11.99 -39.80 -13.42
CA SER A 55 11.76 -38.84 -14.48
C SER A 55 11.20 -37.61 -13.77
N ASP A 56 11.89 -36.48 -13.89
CA ASP A 56 11.37 -35.13 -13.60
C ASP A 56 10.20 -34.76 -14.54
N SER A 57 9.59 -35.75 -15.18
CA SER A 57 8.42 -35.59 -16.04
C SER A 57 7.18 -35.44 -15.17
N PRO A 58 6.33 -34.44 -15.45
CA PRO A 58 5.10 -34.23 -14.70
C PRO A 58 4.26 -35.51 -14.72
N ASP A 59 3.85 -35.98 -13.53
CA ASP A 59 2.98 -37.16 -13.37
C ASP A 59 1.57 -36.82 -13.92
N PRO A 60 1.22 -37.23 -15.15
CA PRO A 60 -0.03 -36.81 -15.78
C PRO A 60 -1.24 -37.42 -15.05
N ALA A 61 -1.06 -38.61 -14.46
CA ALA A 61 -2.09 -39.24 -13.66
C ALA A 61 -2.36 -38.47 -12.37
N TYR A 62 -1.34 -37.80 -11.80
CA TYR A 62 -1.56 -36.94 -10.64
C TYR A 62 -2.35 -35.69 -10.98
N LEU A 63 -2.02 -35.04 -12.10
CA LEU A 63 -2.77 -33.88 -12.57
C LEU A 63 -4.25 -34.23 -12.78
N ASP A 64 -4.55 -35.36 -13.41
CA ASP A 64 -5.93 -35.83 -13.61
C ASP A 64 -6.65 -36.17 -12.29
N GLU A 65 -5.94 -36.68 -11.29
CA GLU A 65 -6.44 -36.86 -9.93
C GLU A 65 -6.84 -35.52 -9.30
N LEU A 66 -5.94 -34.53 -9.31
CA LEU A 66 -6.20 -33.20 -8.75
C LEU A 66 -7.34 -32.46 -9.47
N LEU A 67 -7.42 -32.58 -10.80
CA LEU A 67 -8.50 -31.97 -11.59
C LEU A 67 -9.86 -32.58 -11.22
N ARG A 68 -9.95 -33.90 -11.09
CA ARG A 68 -11.20 -34.55 -10.64
C ARG A 68 -11.60 -34.12 -9.24
N GLN A 69 -10.64 -34.10 -8.31
CA GLN A 69 -10.89 -33.68 -6.94
C GLN A 69 -11.34 -32.21 -6.87
N ALA A 70 -10.77 -31.32 -7.70
CA ALA A 70 -11.16 -29.92 -7.78
C ALA A 70 -12.63 -29.75 -8.23
N VAL A 71 -13.08 -30.58 -9.18
CA VAL A 71 -14.48 -30.61 -9.63
C VAL A 71 -15.41 -31.18 -8.55
N GLU A 72 -15.04 -32.28 -7.90
CA GLU A 72 -15.82 -32.90 -6.82
C GLU A 72 -16.02 -31.95 -5.63
N LEU A 73 -14.98 -31.19 -5.28
CA LEU A 73 -15.02 -30.17 -4.22
C LEU A 73 -15.64 -28.85 -4.68
N ARG A 74 -16.00 -28.71 -5.96
CA ARG A 74 -16.54 -27.49 -6.57
C ARG A 74 -15.67 -26.26 -6.29
N LEU A 75 -14.35 -26.41 -6.39
CA LEU A 75 -13.40 -25.35 -6.07
C LEU A 75 -13.56 -24.11 -6.95
N SER A 76 -14.09 -24.25 -8.17
CA SER A 76 -14.38 -23.12 -9.05
C SER A 76 -15.45 -22.18 -8.51
N ASP A 77 -16.34 -22.67 -7.64
CA ASP A 77 -17.42 -21.91 -7.03
C ASP A 77 -17.03 -21.38 -5.63
N ALA A 78 -15.84 -21.74 -5.13
CA ALA A 78 -15.40 -21.40 -3.78
C ALA A 78 -15.15 -19.89 -3.66
N ARG A 79 -15.57 -19.30 -2.54
CA ARG A 79 -15.41 -17.86 -2.28
C ARG A 79 -13.93 -17.46 -2.31
N GLU A 80 -13.05 -18.26 -1.74
CA GLU A 80 -11.61 -18.03 -1.71
C GLU A 80 -11.02 -17.96 -3.12
N TRP A 81 -11.48 -18.83 -4.03
CA TRP A 81 -11.09 -18.77 -5.44
C TRP A 81 -11.55 -17.47 -6.09
N HIS A 82 -12.81 -17.08 -5.83
CA HIS A 82 -13.35 -15.83 -6.32
C HIS A 82 -12.60 -14.59 -5.80
N LEU A 83 -12.20 -14.59 -4.54
CA LEU A 83 -11.42 -13.49 -3.95
C LEU A 83 -10.01 -13.40 -4.54
N LEU A 84 -9.31 -14.53 -4.70
CA LEU A 84 -7.98 -14.57 -5.33
C LEU A 84 -7.97 -14.09 -6.78
N LEU A 85 -9.10 -14.19 -7.47
CA LEU A 85 -9.26 -13.76 -8.85
C LEU A 85 -10.11 -12.51 -9.02
N HIS A 86 -10.57 -11.88 -7.94
CA HIS A 86 -11.45 -10.71 -7.96
C HIS A 86 -12.72 -10.93 -8.81
N TYR A 87 -13.28 -12.14 -8.80
CA TYR A 87 -14.56 -12.43 -9.46
C TYR A 87 -15.73 -11.80 -8.73
N ARG A 88 -16.60 -11.13 -9.49
CA ARG A 88 -17.90 -10.62 -9.03
C ARG A 88 -19.02 -11.18 -9.87
N GLU A 89 -20.18 -11.34 -9.25
CA GLU A 89 -21.41 -11.66 -9.98
C GLU A 89 -21.72 -10.54 -10.97
N ASN A 90 -21.91 -10.91 -12.23
CA ASN A 90 -22.37 -9.99 -13.26
C ASN A 90 -23.91 -9.98 -13.33
N LEU A 91 -24.46 -9.03 -14.09
CA LEU A 91 -25.92 -8.85 -14.24
C LEU A 91 -26.65 -10.09 -14.79
N TRP A 92 -25.92 -11.07 -15.33
CA TRP A 92 -26.44 -12.28 -15.97
C TRP A 92 -26.23 -13.53 -15.11
N LYS A 93 -25.99 -13.37 -13.79
CA LYS A 93 -25.71 -14.46 -12.83
C LYS A 93 -24.48 -15.33 -13.18
N GLY A 94 -23.57 -14.79 -14.00
CA GLY A 94 -22.23 -15.35 -14.18
C GLY A 94 -21.20 -14.60 -13.35
N PHE A 95 -19.92 -14.95 -13.48
CA PHE A 95 -18.82 -14.25 -12.80
C PHE A 95 -17.92 -13.55 -13.80
N THR A 96 -17.46 -12.35 -13.43
CA THR A 96 -16.46 -11.61 -14.19
C THR A 96 -15.42 -11.06 -13.22
N SER A 97 -14.15 -11.26 -13.53
CA SER A 97 -13.06 -10.71 -12.73
C SER A 97 -12.89 -9.22 -12.97
N GLU A 98 -12.66 -8.47 -11.90
CA GLU A 98 -12.32 -7.05 -11.93
C GLU A 98 -10.89 -6.82 -12.45
N ALA A 99 -9.99 -7.81 -12.37
CA ALA A 99 -8.66 -7.69 -12.97
C ALA A 99 -8.70 -7.55 -14.51
N ASP A 100 -7.98 -6.55 -15.03
CA ASP A 100 -7.95 -6.21 -16.47
C ASP A 100 -6.64 -6.62 -17.16
N GLY A 101 -5.57 -6.85 -16.39
CA GLY A 101 -4.30 -7.32 -16.93
C GLY A 101 -4.42 -8.73 -17.51
N PRO A 102 -4.18 -8.97 -18.81
CA PRO A 102 -4.34 -10.29 -19.42
C PRO A 102 -3.34 -11.32 -18.87
N ALA A 103 -2.16 -10.86 -18.44
CA ALA A 103 -1.12 -11.72 -17.83
C ALA A 103 -1.50 -12.24 -16.42
N PHE A 104 -2.64 -11.82 -15.87
CA PHE A 104 -3.16 -12.32 -14.60
C PHE A 104 -3.88 -13.66 -14.75
N PHE A 105 -4.39 -13.97 -15.94
CA PHE A 105 -5.14 -15.19 -16.22
C PHE A 105 -4.25 -16.19 -16.97
N LEU A 106 -4.40 -17.47 -16.64
CA LEU A 106 -3.72 -18.58 -17.28
C LEU A 106 -4.59 -19.20 -18.38
N ALA A 107 -5.92 -19.09 -18.26
CA ALA A 107 -6.87 -19.42 -19.32
C ALA A 107 -7.18 -18.19 -20.19
N SER A 108 -7.37 -18.40 -21.49
CA SER A 108 -7.75 -17.33 -22.42
C SER A 108 -9.11 -16.71 -22.12
N ASN A 109 -10.05 -17.49 -21.59
CA ASN A 109 -11.36 -17.05 -21.10
C ASN A 109 -11.39 -16.92 -19.56
N GLY A 110 -10.24 -16.96 -18.88
CA GLY A 110 -10.16 -16.97 -17.42
C GLY A 110 -10.85 -15.77 -16.77
N LYS A 111 -10.86 -14.60 -17.41
CA LYS A 111 -11.57 -13.42 -16.86
C LYS A 111 -13.07 -13.63 -16.61
N THR A 112 -13.73 -14.55 -17.32
CA THR A 112 -15.19 -14.77 -17.23
C THR A 112 -15.56 -16.22 -16.94
N ASP A 113 -14.57 -17.09 -16.73
CA ASP A 113 -14.78 -18.51 -16.50
C ASP A 113 -13.87 -18.99 -15.35
N PRO A 114 -14.39 -18.97 -14.11
CA PRO A 114 -13.64 -19.41 -12.93
C PRO A 114 -13.18 -20.86 -13.01
N ALA A 115 -13.93 -21.74 -13.68
CA ALA A 115 -13.60 -23.15 -13.82
C ALA A 115 -12.46 -23.35 -14.82
N ALA A 116 -12.50 -22.66 -15.97
CA ALA A 116 -11.42 -22.71 -16.94
C ALA A 116 -10.10 -22.14 -16.37
N GLU A 117 -10.16 -21.05 -15.59
CA GLU A 117 -8.96 -20.50 -14.94
C GLU A 117 -8.39 -21.44 -13.88
N LEU A 118 -9.24 -22.14 -13.13
CA LEU A 118 -8.83 -23.12 -12.12
C LEU A 118 -8.12 -24.31 -12.77
N GLU A 119 -8.72 -24.87 -13.81
CA GLU A 119 -8.13 -25.95 -14.59
C GLU A 119 -6.80 -25.52 -15.21
N ALA A 120 -6.74 -24.36 -15.85
CA ALA A 120 -5.51 -23.84 -16.44
C ALA A 120 -4.42 -23.61 -15.39
N THR A 121 -4.80 -23.13 -14.20
CA THR A 121 -3.88 -22.97 -13.06
C THR A 121 -3.28 -24.31 -12.66
N LEU A 122 -4.11 -25.33 -12.44
CA LEU A 122 -3.64 -26.67 -12.09
C LEU A 122 -2.75 -27.26 -13.18
N ARG A 123 -3.13 -27.15 -14.46
CA ARG A 123 -2.30 -27.63 -15.57
C ARG A 123 -0.93 -26.94 -15.62
N LYS A 124 -0.88 -25.63 -15.46
CA LYS A 124 0.36 -24.84 -15.53
C LYS A 124 1.31 -25.10 -14.36
N LEU A 125 0.82 -25.57 -13.21
CA LEU A 125 1.67 -26.03 -12.10
C LEU A 125 2.54 -27.24 -12.48
N PHE A 126 2.12 -28.04 -13.46
CA PHE A 126 2.84 -29.23 -13.95
C PHE A 126 3.68 -28.94 -15.20
N THR A 127 3.89 -27.67 -15.55
CA THR A 127 4.70 -27.27 -16.71
C THR A 127 5.80 -26.31 -16.29
N ASP A 128 6.94 -26.35 -16.96
CA ASP A 128 8.02 -25.36 -16.77
C ASP A 128 7.82 -24.06 -17.58
N GLU A 129 6.60 -23.82 -18.08
CA GLU A 129 6.30 -22.61 -18.83
C GLU A 129 6.27 -21.39 -17.90
N LEU A 130 6.96 -20.32 -18.31
CA LEU A 130 7.01 -19.07 -17.57
C LEU A 130 5.75 -18.24 -17.81
N VAL A 131 5.14 -17.76 -16.74
CA VAL A 131 3.87 -17.02 -16.75
C VAL A 131 3.99 -15.66 -16.06
N GLY A 132 2.95 -14.84 -16.22
CA GLY A 132 2.85 -13.50 -15.64
C GLY A 132 3.78 -12.47 -16.28
N ARG A 133 3.65 -11.20 -15.87
CA ARG A 133 4.45 -10.09 -16.41
C ARG A 133 5.95 -10.21 -16.14
N THR A 134 6.31 -10.99 -15.13
CA THR A 134 7.69 -11.13 -14.64
C THR A 134 8.38 -12.41 -15.11
N ALA A 135 7.71 -13.20 -15.97
CA ALA A 135 8.18 -14.47 -16.53
C ALA A 135 8.76 -15.40 -15.45
N GLN A 136 7.88 -15.90 -14.58
CA GLN A 136 8.22 -16.80 -13.47
C GLN A 136 7.47 -18.12 -13.59
N ASP A 137 7.97 -19.16 -12.92
CA ASP A 137 7.22 -20.40 -12.71
C ASP A 137 5.85 -20.10 -12.09
N THR A 138 4.83 -20.89 -12.43
CA THR A 138 3.44 -20.71 -11.96
C THR A 138 3.34 -20.64 -10.43
N GLN A 139 4.09 -21.46 -9.69
CA GLN A 139 4.09 -21.42 -8.21
C GLN A 139 4.61 -20.08 -7.67
N CYS A 140 5.51 -19.42 -8.40
CA CYS A 140 6.18 -18.18 -7.98
C CYS A 140 5.50 -16.92 -8.52
N ALA A 141 4.83 -17.01 -9.66
CA ALA A 141 3.97 -15.94 -10.18
C ALA A 141 2.66 -15.83 -9.39
N PHE A 142 2.11 -16.97 -8.97
CA PHE A 142 0.84 -17.07 -8.25
C PHE A 142 0.94 -17.85 -6.91
N PRO A 143 1.76 -17.36 -5.95
CA PRO A 143 1.99 -18.06 -4.68
C PRO A 143 0.75 -18.15 -3.79
N ALA A 144 -0.21 -17.22 -3.87
CA ALA A 144 -1.43 -17.26 -3.06
C ALA A 144 -2.41 -18.32 -3.59
N ARG A 145 -2.57 -18.39 -4.93
CA ARG A 145 -3.33 -19.44 -5.60
C ARG A 145 -2.73 -20.81 -5.33
N TYR A 146 -1.41 -20.95 -5.50
CA TYR A 146 -0.71 -22.20 -5.21
C TYR A 146 -0.86 -22.61 -3.74
N HIS A 147 -0.67 -21.70 -2.79
CA HIS A 147 -0.84 -21.98 -1.36
C HIS A 147 -2.26 -22.47 -1.03
N TRP A 148 -3.28 -21.80 -1.57
CA TRP A 148 -4.68 -22.21 -1.37
C TRP A 148 -4.96 -23.59 -1.98
N LEU A 149 -4.60 -23.81 -3.25
CA LEU A 149 -4.77 -25.09 -3.95
C LEU A 149 -4.05 -26.24 -3.24
N LYS A 150 -2.81 -26.00 -2.81
CA LYS A 150 -2.02 -26.96 -2.03
C LYS A 150 -2.74 -27.37 -0.75
N SER A 151 -3.33 -26.41 -0.05
CA SER A 151 -4.06 -26.67 1.19
C SER A 151 -5.36 -27.44 0.95
N VAL A 152 -6.18 -27.04 -0.02
CA VAL A 152 -7.53 -27.63 -0.22
C VAL A 152 -7.50 -28.98 -0.94
N LEU A 153 -6.52 -29.20 -1.82
CA LEU A 153 -6.32 -30.48 -2.52
C LEU A 153 -5.33 -31.41 -1.80
N ALA A 154 -4.71 -30.95 -0.71
CA ALA A 154 -3.64 -31.68 0.00
C ALA A 154 -2.52 -32.16 -0.96
N ILE A 155 -2.00 -31.24 -1.79
CA ILE A 155 -1.01 -31.58 -2.81
C ILE A 155 0.26 -32.16 -2.18
N ASP A 156 0.71 -33.32 -2.67
CA ASP A 156 1.91 -34.02 -2.23
C ASP A 156 3.16 -33.42 -2.86
N ASP A 157 4.03 -32.87 -2.01
CA ASP A 157 5.29 -32.25 -2.39
C ASP A 157 6.27 -33.20 -3.08
N ARG A 158 6.07 -34.52 -2.98
CA ARG A 158 6.87 -35.51 -3.71
C ARG A 158 6.44 -35.70 -5.15
N ARG A 159 5.17 -35.39 -5.46
CA ARG A 159 4.58 -35.54 -6.80
C ARG A 159 4.49 -34.20 -7.53
N LEU A 160 4.39 -33.10 -6.80
CA LEU A 160 4.56 -31.74 -7.30
C LEU A 160 5.60 -31.00 -6.44
N LEU A 161 6.85 -30.98 -6.91
CA LEU A 161 7.96 -30.40 -6.15
C LEU A 161 7.76 -28.88 -5.91
N PRO A 162 7.86 -28.41 -4.65
CA PRO A 162 7.83 -26.99 -4.35
C PRO A 162 9.02 -26.25 -4.95
N LYS A 163 8.74 -25.13 -5.62
CA LYS A 163 9.78 -24.24 -6.14
C LYS A 163 10.20 -23.23 -5.05
N PRO A 164 11.48 -22.84 -4.98
CA PRO A 164 11.98 -21.97 -3.91
C PRO A 164 11.50 -20.51 -4.01
N CYS A 165 11.08 -20.05 -5.19
CA CYS A 165 10.54 -18.70 -5.43
C CYS A 165 11.36 -17.56 -4.80
N VAL A 166 12.68 -17.54 -5.07
CA VAL A 166 13.66 -16.63 -4.44
C VAL A 166 13.21 -15.17 -4.43
N ARG A 167 12.68 -14.66 -5.56
CA ARG A 167 12.22 -13.26 -5.65
C ARG A 167 11.08 -12.94 -4.68
N PHE A 168 10.12 -13.85 -4.52
CA PHE A 168 9.03 -13.70 -3.57
C PHE A 168 9.54 -13.81 -2.14
N ALA A 169 10.44 -14.77 -1.86
CA ALA A 169 11.04 -14.95 -0.54
C ALA A 169 11.84 -13.71 -0.09
N ASP A 170 12.66 -13.13 -0.98
CA ASP A 170 13.43 -11.91 -0.71
C ASP A 170 12.51 -10.72 -0.44
N TRP A 171 11.46 -10.56 -1.25
CA TRP A 171 10.46 -9.50 -1.06
C TRP A 171 9.75 -9.63 0.28
N LEU A 172 9.27 -10.83 0.63
CA LEU A 172 8.61 -11.10 1.90
C LEU A 172 9.55 -10.90 3.09
N SER A 173 10.82 -11.30 2.95
CA SER A 173 11.85 -11.10 3.98
C SER A 173 12.17 -9.62 4.19
N ALA A 174 12.18 -8.80 3.13
CA ALA A 174 12.39 -7.36 3.24
C ALA A 174 11.23 -6.67 3.98
N LEU A 175 10.01 -7.19 3.86
CA LEU A 175 8.85 -6.73 4.62
C LEU A 175 8.90 -7.17 6.09
N ASN A 176 9.48 -8.34 6.40
CA ASN A 176 9.58 -8.93 7.74
C ASN A 176 8.29 -8.82 8.58
N PRO A 177 7.14 -9.30 8.07
CA PRO A 177 5.81 -8.97 8.61
C PRO A 177 5.51 -9.66 9.96
N GLU A 178 4.97 -8.88 10.90
CA GLU A 178 4.34 -9.32 12.16
C GLU A 178 2.86 -8.99 12.21
N GLY A 179 2.45 -7.88 11.58
CA GLY A 179 1.06 -7.43 11.60
C GLY A 179 0.76 -6.47 10.46
N VAL A 180 -0.50 -6.05 10.39
CA VAL A 180 -0.98 -5.12 9.37
C VAL A 180 -1.79 -4.03 10.06
N THR A 181 -1.52 -2.78 9.68
CA THR A 181 -2.27 -1.62 10.14
C THR A 181 -2.91 -0.93 8.94
N LEU A 182 -4.22 -0.74 8.97
CA LEU A 182 -4.94 0.06 7.98
C LEU A 182 -4.75 1.55 8.30
N ILE A 183 -4.26 2.31 7.33
CA ILE A 183 -4.00 3.74 7.48
C ILE A 183 -5.03 4.52 6.66
N PHE A 184 -5.70 5.46 7.31
CA PHE A 184 -6.66 6.38 6.70
C PHE A 184 -6.23 7.84 6.93
N PRO A 185 -5.58 8.47 5.94
CA PRO A 185 -5.43 9.92 5.90
C PRO A 185 -6.78 10.58 5.59
N SER A 186 -7.15 11.59 6.38
CA SER A 186 -8.42 12.32 6.23
C SER A 186 -8.57 12.98 4.85
N ALA A 187 -9.78 13.42 4.53
CA ALA A 187 -10.08 14.10 3.27
C ALA A 187 -9.27 15.40 3.09
N PHE A 188 -8.89 15.73 1.85
CA PHE A 188 -8.23 17.00 1.52
C PHE A 188 -8.77 17.63 0.25
N MET A 189 -9.63 18.63 0.44
CA MET A 189 -10.39 19.30 -0.60
C MET A 189 -9.53 20.02 -1.65
N ASN A 190 -8.32 20.44 -1.28
CA ASN A 190 -7.42 21.17 -2.17
C ASN A 190 -6.76 20.29 -3.24
N ASN A 191 -6.93 18.96 -3.18
CA ASN A 191 -6.42 18.03 -4.18
C ASN A 191 -7.51 17.02 -4.59
N PRO A 192 -8.00 17.07 -5.86
CA PRO A 192 -9.04 16.16 -6.34
C PRO A 192 -8.73 14.67 -6.15
N SER A 193 -7.45 14.26 -6.21
CA SER A 193 -7.07 12.85 -6.01
C SER A 193 -7.08 12.40 -4.54
N SER A 194 -7.08 13.33 -3.59
CA SER A 194 -7.10 13.10 -2.13
C SER A 194 -8.40 13.56 -1.47
N MET A 195 -9.36 14.07 -2.26
CA MET A 195 -10.57 14.76 -1.78
C MET A 195 -11.45 13.90 -0.88
N PHE A 196 -11.51 12.58 -1.11
CA PHE A 196 -12.36 11.67 -0.35
C PHE A 196 -11.59 10.88 0.73
N GLY A 197 -10.34 11.22 0.98
CA GLY A 197 -9.43 10.41 1.79
C GLY A 197 -8.78 9.31 0.96
N HIS A 198 -7.92 8.53 1.61
CA HIS A 198 -7.19 7.43 0.96
C HIS A 198 -7.07 6.25 1.93
N LEU A 199 -6.98 5.03 1.42
CA LEU A 199 -6.66 3.86 2.24
C LEU A 199 -5.38 3.22 1.75
N LEU A 200 -4.52 2.86 2.70
CA LEU A 200 -3.32 2.07 2.45
C LEU A 200 -3.07 1.13 3.64
N LEU A 201 -2.35 0.05 3.41
CA LEU A 201 -1.94 -0.87 4.46
C LEU A 201 -0.48 -0.59 4.81
N ARG A 202 -0.15 -0.50 6.09
CA ARG A 202 1.21 -0.57 6.59
C ARG A 202 1.49 -2.01 7.04
N ILE A 203 2.61 -2.55 6.62
CA ILE A 203 3.09 -3.86 7.03
C ILE A 203 4.02 -3.66 8.23
N ASP A 204 3.51 -3.99 9.41
CA ASP A 204 4.22 -3.81 10.67
C ASP A 204 5.30 -4.89 10.79
N GLN A 205 6.54 -4.48 11.05
CA GLN A 205 7.68 -5.39 11.06
C GLN A 205 7.87 -6.03 12.43
N LYS A 206 8.45 -7.23 12.47
CA LYS A 206 8.84 -7.87 13.74
C LYS A 206 9.77 -7.00 14.58
N GLY A 207 9.41 -6.79 15.84
CA GLY A 207 10.22 -5.99 16.79
C GLY A 207 10.21 -4.49 16.48
N GLN A 208 9.24 -4.02 15.69
CA GLN A 208 9.05 -2.61 15.42
C GLN A 208 8.57 -1.87 16.67
N THR A 209 9.01 -0.62 16.80
CA THR A 209 8.62 0.31 17.86
C THR A 209 7.89 1.50 17.25
N GLU A 210 7.23 2.30 18.08
CA GLU A 210 6.58 3.55 17.64
C GLU A 210 7.54 4.51 16.92
N GLN A 211 8.82 4.51 17.28
CA GLN A 211 9.84 5.33 16.63
C GLN A 211 10.30 4.76 15.29
N THR A 212 10.33 3.43 15.15
CA THR A 212 10.81 2.75 13.93
C THR A 212 9.69 2.43 12.94
N ARG A 213 8.41 2.61 13.31
CA ARG A 213 7.26 2.35 12.42
C ARG A 213 7.29 3.10 11.10
N ILE A 214 7.93 4.26 11.06
CA ILE A 214 8.09 5.06 9.84
C ILE A 214 8.94 4.36 8.77
N LEU A 215 9.74 3.37 9.15
CA LEU A 215 10.59 2.56 8.26
C LEU A 215 9.84 1.35 7.68
N ALA A 216 8.60 1.10 8.11
CA ALA A 216 7.75 0.07 7.56
C ALA A 216 7.53 0.25 6.05
N TYR A 217 7.13 -0.81 5.38
CA TYR A 217 6.61 -0.74 4.02
C TYR A 217 5.09 -0.63 4.04
N THR A 218 4.54 -0.06 2.99
CA THR A 218 3.10 0.01 2.75
C THR A 218 2.71 -0.72 1.49
N ILE A 219 1.47 -1.20 1.45
CA ILE A 219 0.78 -1.63 0.24
C ILE A 219 -0.23 -0.55 -0.10
N ASN A 220 -0.11 -0.02 -1.32
CA ASN A 220 -0.91 1.07 -1.82
C ASN A 220 -1.47 0.74 -3.19
N TYR A 221 -2.73 1.11 -3.45
CA TYR A 221 -3.34 1.05 -4.77
C TYR A 221 -3.58 2.46 -5.30
N ALA A 222 -3.09 2.75 -6.50
CA ALA A 222 -3.22 4.08 -7.11
C ALA A 222 -3.29 4.02 -8.63
N ALA A 223 -3.95 5.02 -9.22
CA ALA A 223 -4.01 5.24 -10.66
C ALA A 223 -2.67 5.74 -11.22
N GLU A 224 -2.28 5.23 -12.38
CA GLU A 224 -1.21 5.79 -13.21
C GLU A 224 -1.76 6.94 -14.07
N ILE A 225 -1.40 8.18 -13.70
CA ILE A 225 -1.88 9.38 -14.37
C ILE A 225 -1.08 9.63 -15.65
N THR A 226 -1.74 9.56 -16.80
CA THR A 226 -1.12 9.71 -18.13
C THR A 226 -1.38 11.08 -18.79
N THR A 227 -2.12 11.97 -18.13
CA THR A 227 -2.53 13.27 -18.68
C THR A 227 -2.33 14.42 -17.70
N SER A 228 -2.05 15.61 -18.22
CA SER A 228 -2.00 16.87 -17.47
C SER A 228 -3.18 17.80 -17.76
N ASN A 229 -4.10 17.40 -18.65
CA ASN A 229 -5.31 18.17 -18.96
C ASN A 229 -6.39 17.86 -17.92
N GLY A 230 -6.88 18.88 -17.20
CA GLY A 230 -7.86 18.73 -16.13
C GLY A 230 -9.20 18.13 -16.55
N PHE A 231 -9.69 18.42 -17.75
CA PHE A 231 -10.93 17.83 -18.26
C PHE A 231 -10.74 16.35 -18.61
N THR A 232 -9.67 16.02 -19.34
CA THR A 232 -9.33 14.62 -19.65
C THR A 232 -9.10 13.82 -18.37
N TYR A 233 -8.44 14.42 -17.38
CA TYR A 233 -8.22 13.82 -16.07
C TYR A 233 -9.54 13.49 -15.36
N ALA A 234 -10.47 14.43 -15.30
CA ALA A 234 -11.78 14.19 -14.69
C ALA A 234 -12.56 13.13 -15.45
N TYR A 235 -12.61 13.20 -16.79
CA TYR A 235 -13.32 12.23 -17.62
C TYR A 235 -12.76 10.81 -17.44
N MET A 236 -11.44 10.63 -17.60
CA MET A 236 -10.79 9.33 -17.45
C MET A 236 -10.97 8.76 -16.04
N GLY A 237 -10.91 9.59 -15.00
CA GLY A 237 -11.16 9.14 -13.63
C GLY A 237 -12.59 8.67 -13.37
N MET A 238 -13.58 9.30 -14.01
CA MET A 238 -14.99 8.91 -13.89
C MET A 238 -15.33 7.66 -14.71
N THR A 239 -14.67 7.45 -15.86
CA THR A 239 -14.99 6.37 -16.80
C THR A 239 -14.06 5.16 -16.73
N GLY A 240 -13.10 5.12 -15.79
CA GLY A 240 -12.18 3.98 -15.67
C GLY A 240 -10.99 4.01 -16.62
N GLY A 241 -10.72 5.14 -17.28
CA GLY A 241 -9.69 5.24 -18.32
C GLY A 241 -8.24 5.15 -17.82
N PHE A 242 -8.00 5.20 -16.51
CA PHE A 242 -6.67 5.03 -15.92
C PHE A 242 -6.43 3.59 -15.49
N LYS A 243 -5.17 3.15 -15.57
CA LYS A 243 -4.77 1.86 -15.01
C LYS A 243 -4.37 2.04 -13.55
N GLY A 244 -4.96 1.26 -12.66
CA GLY A 244 -4.59 1.18 -11.26
C GLY A 244 -3.65 0.02 -10.97
N TYR A 245 -2.68 0.25 -10.08
CA TYR A 245 -1.69 -0.74 -9.70
C TYR A 245 -1.51 -0.80 -8.18
N PHE A 246 -1.28 -2.01 -7.69
CA PHE A 246 -0.72 -2.22 -6.37
C PHE A 246 0.77 -1.93 -6.38
N SER A 247 1.25 -1.27 -5.33
CA SER A 247 2.64 -0.88 -5.18
C SER A 247 3.07 -0.99 -3.72
N THR A 248 4.32 -1.42 -3.52
CA THR A 248 4.97 -1.39 -2.22
C THR A 248 5.91 -0.21 -2.09
N MET A 249 5.69 0.65 -1.10
CA MET A 249 6.51 1.86 -0.89
C MET A 249 6.90 2.01 0.59
N PRO A 250 8.04 2.64 0.91
CA PRO A 250 8.37 2.99 2.29
C PRO A 250 7.33 3.94 2.92
N TYR A 251 6.92 3.68 4.16
CA TYR A 251 5.88 4.43 4.84
C TYR A 251 6.26 5.90 5.09
N TYR A 252 7.53 6.20 5.33
CA TYR A 252 8.00 7.59 5.54
C TYR A 252 7.65 8.52 4.38
N LEU A 253 7.64 8.02 3.12
CA LEU A 253 7.26 8.81 1.95
C LEU A 253 5.78 9.21 2.02
N LYS A 254 4.92 8.28 2.45
CA LYS A 254 3.48 8.53 2.61
C LYS A 254 3.15 9.42 3.79
N VAL A 255 3.87 9.29 4.90
CA VAL A 255 3.77 10.24 6.01
C VAL A 255 4.17 11.64 5.56
N GLN A 256 5.27 11.78 4.80
CA GLN A 256 5.70 13.07 4.30
C GLN A 256 4.67 13.68 3.33
N GLU A 257 4.11 12.88 2.42
CA GLU A 257 3.05 13.30 1.51
C GLU A 257 1.79 13.78 2.27
N TYR A 258 1.27 12.95 3.16
CA TYR A 258 -0.05 13.19 3.76
C TYR A 258 0.00 14.12 4.97
N ARG A 259 0.89 13.85 5.94
CA ARG A 259 0.98 14.62 7.19
C ARG A 259 1.68 15.95 6.97
N ASP A 260 2.73 15.97 6.14
CA ASP A 260 3.57 17.15 6.01
C ASP A 260 3.13 18.02 4.84
N PHE A 261 3.04 17.50 3.61
CA PHE A 261 2.65 18.30 2.43
C PHE A 261 1.15 18.64 2.42
N GLU A 262 0.29 17.64 2.57
CA GLU A 262 -1.17 17.85 2.53
C GLU A 262 -1.75 18.25 3.90
N SER A 263 -0.94 18.20 4.97
CA SER A 263 -1.35 18.55 6.34
C SER A 263 -2.63 17.83 6.80
N ARG A 264 -2.71 16.52 6.53
CA ARG A 264 -3.85 15.66 6.86
C ARG A 264 -3.65 14.90 8.14
N ASP A 265 -4.70 14.81 8.93
CA ASP A 265 -4.75 13.94 10.10
C ASP A 265 -4.81 12.49 9.63
N ILE A 266 -4.15 11.59 10.36
CA ILE A 266 -4.07 10.17 10.00
C ILE A 266 -4.65 9.34 11.13
N TRP A 267 -5.56 8.45 10.78
CA TRP A 267 -6.07 7.40 11.66
C TRP A 267 -5.45 6.07 11.27
N GLU A 268 -4.88 5.37 12.25
CA GLU A 268 -4.24 4.07 12.08
C GLU A 268 -5.07 3.01 12.84
N TYR A 269 -5.52 1.96 12.16
CA TYR A 269 -6.31 0.87 12.73
C TYR A 269 -5.49 -0.40 12.68
N ARG A 270 -4.99 -0.84 13.83
CA ARG A 270 -4.21 -2.07 13.92
C ARG A 270 -5.16 -3.25 13.76
N LEU A 271 -4.94 -4.06 12.73
CA LEU A 271 -5.81 -5.19 12.43
C LEU A 271 -5.39 -6.43 13.23
N ASN A 272 -6.37 -7.19 13.70
CA ASN A 272 -6.18 -8.39 14.51
C ASN A 272 -6.13 -9.65 13.63
N PHE A 273 -5.23 -9.66 12.65
CA PHE A 273 -5.00 -10.83 11.81
C PHE A 273 -3.95 -11.75 12.42
N THR A 274 -4.15 -13.05 12.25
CA THR A 274 -3.12 -14.05 12.55
C THR A 274 -1.98 -13.97 11.53
N GLN A 275 -0.82 -14.54 11.88
CA GLN A 275 0.34 -14.55 10.98
C GLN A 275 0.02 -15.20 9.63
N ASP A 276 -0.76 -16.28 9.60
CA ASP A 276 -1.12 -16.98 8.36
C ASP A 276 -2.00 -16.13 7.45
N GLN A 277 -2.95 -15.38 8.03
CA GLN A 277 -3.80 -14.44 7.30
C GLN A 277 -2.98 -13.29 6.71
N VAL A 278 -2.03 -12.72 7.47
CA VAL A 278 -1.10 -11.71 6.97
C VAL A 278 -0.26 -12.25 5.82
N LEU A 279 0.28 -13.47 5.95
CA LEU A 279 1.08 -14.09 4.90
C LEU A 279 0.25 -14.41 3.64
N GLN A 280 -1.00 -14.83 3.78
CA GLN A 280 -1.88 -15.07 2.64
C GLN A 280 -2.20 -13.77 1.89
N MET A 281 -2.48 -12.71 2.63
CA MET A 281 -2.67 -11.37 2.07
C MET A 281 -1.43 -10.92 1.28
N LEU A 282 -0.23 -11.11 1.84
CA LEU A 282 1.04 -10.72 1.20
C LEU A 282 1.38 -11.58 -0.02
N ARG A 283 1.09 -12.89 0.03
CA ARG A 283 1.18 -13.76 -1.15
C ARG A 283 0.31 -13.20 -2.27
N HIS A 284 -0.92 -12.79 -1.97
CA HIS A 284 -1.80 -12.27 -3.00
C HIS A 284 -1.39 -10.87 -3.49
N ALA A 285 -0.93 -10.00 -2.59
CA ALA A 285 -0.36 -8.71 -2.98
C ALA A 285 0.80 -8.83 -3.97
N TRP A 286 1.61 -9.90 -3.86
CA TRP A 286 2.64 -10.22 -4.84
C TRP A 286 2.04 -10.58 -6.23
N GLU A 287 0.98 -11.39 -6.27
CA GLU A 287 0.27 -11.74 -7.51
C GLU A 287 -0.30 -10.50 -8.20
N LEU A 288 -0.83 -9.57 -7.41
CA LEU A 288 -1.42 -8.32 -7.91
C LEU A 288 -0.40 -7.41 -8.59
N GLY A 289 0.90 -7.55 -8.29
CA GLY A 289 1.97 -6.89 -9.03
C GLY A 289 2.07 -7.32 -10.50
N ASN A 290 1.50 -8.47 -10.88
CA ASN A 290 1.47 -8.96 -12.26
C ASN A 290 0.27 -8.44 -13.07
N THR A 291 -0.63 -7.64 -12.48
CA THR A 291 -1.85 -7.16 -13.15
C THR A 291 -2.07 -5.65 -13.00
N TYR A 292 -3.14 -5.17 -13.62
CA TYR A 292 -3.73 -3.85 -13.40
C TYR A 292 -5.25 -4.00 -13.41
N PHE A 293 -5.93 -2.98 -12.88
CA PHE A 293 -7.37 -2.84 -12.92
C PHE A 293 -7.70 -1.46 -13.50
N ASP A 294 -8.83 -1.33 -14.17
CA ASP A 294 -9.36 -0.06 -14.64
C ASP A 294 -9.80 0.76 -13.41
N TYR A 295 -9.24 1.96 -13.27
CA TYR A 295 -9.37 2.74 -12.04
C TYR A 295 -10.55 3.71 -12.14
N PHE A 296 -11.61 3.42 -11.38
CA PHE A 296 -12.80 4.27 -11.28
C PHE A 296 -12.77 5.07 -9.97
N TYR A 297 -12.85 6.40 -10.04
CA TYR A 297 -12.82 7.26 -8.84
C TYR A 297 -13.91 6.91 -7.83
N PHE A 298 -15.06 6.47 -8.33
CA PHE A 298 -16.25 6.27 -7.53
C PHE A 298 -16.53 4.83 -7.16
N LYS A 299 -15.80 3.82 -7.64
CA LYS A 299 -16.09 2.41 -7.35
C LYS A 299 -14.82 1.61 -7.09
N GLU A 300 -14.14 1.17 -8.13
CA GLU A 300 -12.92 0.36 -8.09
C GLU A 300 -11.69 1.24 -7.81
N ASN A 301 -11.76 1.98 -6.70
CA ASN A 301 -10.72 2.88 -6.22
C ASN A 301 -9.83 2.21 -5.16
N CYS A 302 -8.88 2.99 -4.62
CA CYS A 302 -7.98 2.55 -3.55
C CYS A 302 -8.68 1.92 -2.35
N ALA A 303 -9.78 2.50 -1.88
CA ALA A 303 -10.47 1.97 -0.73
C ALA A 303 -11.04 0.58 -1.02
N TYR A 304 -11.69 0.43 -2.17
CA TYR A 304 -12.28 -0.85 -2.59
C TYR A 304 -11.25 -1.98 -2.68
N HIS A 305 -10.15 -1.75 -3.40
CA HIS A 305 -9.12 -2.77 -3.62
C HIS A 305 -8.31 -3.09 -2.36
N ILE A 306 -8.22 -2.16 -1.41
CA ILE A 306 -7.65 -2.46 -0.09
C ILE A 306 -8.61 -3.36 0.71
N LEU A 307 -9.92 -3.09 0.68
CA LEU A 307 -10.90 -3.98 1.33
C LEU A 307 -10.89 -5.39 0.72
N SER A 308 -10.83 -5.53 -0.61
CA SER A 308 -10.77 -6.86 -1.24
C SER A 308 -9.51 -7.63 -0.83
N LEU A 309 -8.38 -6.93 -0.64
CA LEU A 309 -7.16 -7.54 -0.13
C LEU A 309 -7.31 -8.02 1.33
N LEU A 310 -8.07 -7.31 2.18
CA LEU A 310 -8.40 -7.75 3.53
C LEU A 310 -9.28 -9.01 3.54
N GLU A 311 -10.22 -9.14 2.60
CA GLU A 311 -11.03 -10.36 2.44
C GLU A 311 -10.19 -11.56 2.00
N VAL A 312 -9.09 -11.36 1.26
CA VAL A 312 -8.15 -12.46 0.96
C VAL A 312 -7.39 -12.91 2.21
N ALA A 313 -7.15 -12.00 3.17
CA ALA A 313 -6.58 -12.36 4.47
C ALA A 313 -7.57 -13.19 5.30
N ASP A 314 -8.85 -12.81 5.31
CA ASP A 314 -9.93 -13.55 5.97
C ASP A 314 -11.18 -13.62 5.07
N PRO A 315 -11.39 -14.74 4.36
CA PRO A 315 -12.51 -14.90 3.42
C PRO A 315 -13.90 -14.79 4.03
N ARG A 316 -14.01 -14.86 5.36
CA ARG A 316 -15.29 -14.67 6.08
C ARG A 316 -15.71 -13.21 6.15
N LEU A 317 -14.79 -12.28 5.88
CA LEU A 317 -15.10 -10.88 5.77
C LEU A 317 -15.84 -10.61 4.46
N HIS A 318 -16.87 -9.76 4.53
CA HIS A 318 -17.71 -9.32 3.41
C HIS A 318 -17.70 -7.78 3.35
N LEU A 319 -16.50 -7.20 3.31
CA LEU A 319 -16.27 -5.76 3.37
C LEU A 319 -16.65 -5.06 2.06
N THR A 320 -16.61 -5.75 0.93
CA THR A 320 -16.79 -5.19 -0.41
C THR A 320 -18.21 -5.32 -0.95
N ASP A 321 -19.03 -6.21 -0.37
CA ASP A 321 -20.35 -6.59 -0.89
C ASP A 321 -21.36 -5.43 -0.93
N GLU A 322 -21.21 -4.43 -0.05
CA GLU A 322 -22.09 -3.25 0.00
C GLU A 322 -21.71 -2.16 -1.03
N PHE A 323 -20.52 -2.27 -1.65
CA PHE A 323 -19.96 -1.25 -2.54
C PHE A 323 -20.19 -1.55 -4.03
N ILE A 324 -21.41 -1.96 -4.39
CA ILE A 324 -21.78 -2.42 -5.74
C ILE A 324 -21.68 -1.31 -6.79
N VAL A 325 -22.12 -0.10 -6.44
CA VAL A 325 -22.25 1.03 -7.38
C VAL A 325 -21.24 2.13 -7.08
N TRP A 326 -20.98 2.39 -5.79
CA TRP A 326 -20.07 3.46 -5.36
C TRP A 326 -19.29 3.04 -4.11
N THR A 327 -18.00 3.37 -4.05
CA THR A 327 -17.09 3.19 -2.92
C THR A 327 -16.51 4.54 -2.53
N ILE A 328 -16.83 5.01 -1.31
CA ILE A 328 -16.25 6.23 -0.74
C ILE A 328 -15.34 5.79 0.41
N PRO A 329 -14.07 6.25 0.48
CA PRO A 329 -13.15 5.83 1.53
C PRO A 329 -13.67 6.06 2.96
N THR A 330 -14.38 7.16 3.21
CA THR A 330 -15.02 7.42 4.52
C THR A 330 -16.12 6.42 4.88
N ASP A 331 -16.82 5.84 3.90
CA ASP A 331 -17.78 4.77 4.15
C ASP A 331 -17.09 3.41 4.35
N THR A 332 -15.98 3.16 3.64
CA THR A 332 -15.19 1.93 3.83
C THR A 332 -14.56 1.86 5.23
N ILE A 333 -14.07 2.99 5.76
CA ILE A 333 -13.45 2.99 7.09
C ILE A 333 -14.47 2.74 8.20
N ARG A 334 -15.74 3.12 8.01
CA ARG A 334 -16.83 2.79 8.95
C ARG A 334 -17.08 1.29 9.07
N ARG A 335 -16.90 0.56 7.97
CA ARG A 335 -17.14 -0.88 7.92
C ARG A 335 -16.12 -1.66 8.74
N ILE A 336 -14.90 -1.15 8.85
CA ILE A 336 -13.77 -1.84 9.50
C ILE A 336 -13.98 -2.01 11.02
N PRO A 337 -14.26 -0.97 11.83
CA PRO A 337 -14.63 -1.15 13.23
C PRO A 337 -15.98 -1.84 13.46
N GLY A 338 -16.84 -1.92 12.42
CA GLY A 338 -18.11 -2.62 12.46
C GLY A 338 -17.97 -4.15 12.46
N GLU A 339 -16.84 -4.69 12.01
CA GLU A 339 -16.52 -6.12 12.07
C GLU A 339 -15.99 -6.51 13.46
N PRO A 340 -16.72 -7.32 14.25
CA PRO A 340 -16.32 -7.66 15.60
C PRO A 340 -14.94 -8.35 15.63
N GLY A 341 -14.01 -7.78 16.38
CA GLY A 341 -12.68 -8.34 16.57
C GLY A 341 -11.68 -8.10 15.44
N LEU A 342 -12.05 -7.40 14.36
CA LEU A 342 -11.13 -7.06 13.26
C LEU A 342 -10.10 -5.99 13.67
N VAL A 343 -10.51 -4.99 14.46
CA VAL A 343 -9.64 -3.88 14.91
C VAL A 343 -9.19 -4.14 16.34
N ALA A 344 -7.88 -4.27 16.55
CA ALA A 344 -7.27 -4.42 17.87
C ALA A 344 -7.09 -3.08 18.58
N ASP A 345 -6.62 -2.06 17.85
CA ASP A 345 -6.31 -0.74 18.41
C ASP A 345 -6.49 0.38 17.37
N ARG A 346 -6.68 1.62 17.85
CA ARG A 346 -6.84 2.83 17.04
C ARG A 346 -5.85 3.89 17.50
N VAL A 347 -5.00 4.35 16.59
CA VAL A 347 -4.00 5.37 16.87
C VAL A 347 -4.27 6.60 16.01
N PHE A 348 -4.42 7.75 16.67
CA PHE A 348 -4.50 9.04 16.02
C PHE A 348 -3.11 9.63 15.83
N ARG A 349 -2.82 10.12 14.62
CA ARG A 349 -1.58 10.81 14.30
C ARG A 349 -1.91 12.21 13.77
N PRO A 350 -1.57 13.27 14.55
CA PRO A 350 -1.93 14.62 14.18
C PRO A 350 -1.13 15.10 12.97
N SER A 351 -1.81 15.86 12.11
CA SER A 351 -1.26 16.61 10.99
C SER A 351 -0.27 17.67 11.46
N LEU A 352 0.43 18.30 10.52
CA LEU A 352 1.23 19.48 10.84
C LEU A 352 0.37 20.61 11.43
N THR A 353 -0.83 20.85 10.87
CA THR A 353 -1.76 21.88 11.34
C THR A 353 -2.28 21.59 12.75
N SER A 354 -2.78 20.36 13.00
CA SER A 354 -3.28 19.93 14.32
C SER A 354 -2.18 20.01 15.38
N GLN A 355 -0.93 19.71 15.02
CA GLN A 355 0.22 19.91 15.91
C GLN A 355 0.50 21.38 16.21
N ILE A 356 0.38 22.28 15.22
CA ILE A 356 0.56 23.72 15.42
C ILE A 356 -0.55 24.24 16.35
N GLU A 357 -1.81 23.97 16.03
CA GLU A 357 -2.96 24.45 16.79
C GLU A 357 -2.97 23.92 18.23
N GLY A 358 -2.84 22.60 18.40
CA GLY A 358 -2.87 21.99 19.73
C GLY A 358 -1.70 22.45 20.61
N ARG A 359 -0.49 22.63 20.04
CA ARG A 359 0.64 23.16 20.81
C ARG A 359 0.47 24.65 21.09
N ASN A 360 0.00 25.44 20.13
CA ASN A 360 -0.23 26.87 20.29
C ASN A 360 -1.28 27.15 21.39
N ALA A 361 -2.28 26.29 21.54
CA ALA A 361 -3.28 26.38 22.61
C ALA A 361 -2.68 26.25 24.02
N THR A 362 -1.52 25.60 24.17
CA THR A 362 -0.81 25.42 25.45
C THR A 362 0.24 26.51 25.74
N LEU A 363 0.42 27.47 24.83
CA LEU A 363 1.36 28.58 25.02
C LEU A 363 0.76 29.67 25.91
N SER A 364 1.56 30.17 26.84
CA SER A 364 1.22 31.36 27.61
C SER A 364 1.10 32.60 26.69
N HIS A 365 0.56 33.70 27.21
CA HIS A 365 0.49 34.94 26.46
C HIS A 365 1.89 35.42 26.03
N ASP A 366 2.86 35.38 26.95
CA ASP A 366 4.24 35.81 26.68
C ASP A 366 4.94 34.90 25.66
N GLU A 367 4.72 33.59 25.75
CA GLU A 367 5.27 32.62 24.81
C GLU A 367 4.68 32.77 23.39
N ARG A 368 3.40 33.12 23.28
CA ARG A 368 2.78 33.46 21.98
C ARG A 368 3.39 34.73 21.39
N GLY A 369 3.71 35.72 22.23
CA GLY A 369 4.50 36.89 21.83
C GLY A 369 5.85 36.48 21.24
N TRP A 370 6.62 35.67 21.97
CA TRP A 370 7.91 35.16 21.50
C TRP A 370 7.80 34.37 20.20
N LEU A 371 6.83 33.46 20.09
CA LEU A 371 6.56 32.71 18.86
C LEU A 371 6.37 33.65 17.67
N GLY A 372 5.51 34.67 17.80
CA GLY A 372 5.25 35.64 16.73
C GLY A 372 6.48 36.43 16.30
N HIS A 373 7.37 36.76 17.23
CA HIS A 373 8.65 37.42 16.92
C HIS A 373 9.65 36.47 16.27
N ILE A 374 9.83 35.26 16.80
CA ILE A 374 10.81 34.27 16.31
C ILE A 374 10.47 33.81 14.87
N VAL A 375 9.20 33.64 14.55
CA VAL A 375 8.76 33.27 13.19
C VAL A 375 9.09 34.37 12.17
N LYS A 376 9.06 35.64 12.58
CA LYS A 376 9.44 36.78 11.73
C LYS A 376 10.95 36.93 11.64
N ASP A 377 11.65 36.82 12.77
CA ASP A 377 13.09 36.93 12.90
C ASP A 377 13.64 35.89 13.90
N PRO A 378 14.25 34.79 13.40
CA PRO A 378 14.81 33.74 14.25
C PRO A 378 15.92 34.20 15.20
N SER A 379 16.57 35.35 14.95
CA SER A 379 17.63 35.87 15.83
C SER A 379 17.11 36.21 17.23
N VAL A 380 15.80 36.48 17.35
CA VAL A 380 15.10 36.74 18.61
C VAL A 380 15.20 35.56 19.58
N ALA A 381 15.44 34.33 19.10
CA ALA A 381 15.72 33.17 19.95
C ALA A 381 16.99 33.33 20.82
N GLN A 382 17.84 34.32 20.53
CA GLN A 382 19.03 34.64 21.31
C GLN A 382 18.83 35.81 22.29
N ALA A 383 17.65 36.45 22.28
CA ALA A 383 17.36 37.58 23.15
C ALA A 383 17.32 37.15 24.63
N ASP A 384 17.84 38.00 25.51
CA ASP A 384 17.90 37.72 26.96
C ASP A 384 16.51 37.44 27.55
N GLY A 385 15.46 38.13 27.06
CA GLY A 385 14.09 37.92 27.50
C GLY A 385 13.58 36.50 27.22
N PHE A 386 13.90 35.95 26.04
CA PHE A 386 13.52 34.59 25.68
C PHE A 386 14.35 33.55 26.45
N ARG A 387 15.65 33.81 26.61
CA ARG A 387 16.57 32.93 27.34
C ARG A 387 16.29 32.83 28.84
N ARG A 388 15.49 33.74 29.40
CA ARG A 388 15.00 33.66 30.80
C ARG A 388 13.88 32.63 30.99
N LEU A 389 13.20 32.20 29.93
CA LEU A 389 12.24 31.12 30.03
C LEU A 389 12.95 29.82 30.44
N ALA A 390 12.23 28.90 31.08
CA ALA A 390 12.79 27.58 31.36
C ALA A 390 13.19 26.87 30.05
N LEU A 391 14.27 26.07 30.08
CA LEU A 391 14.85 25.48 28.85
C LEU A 391 13.85 24.61 28.08
N ASP A 392 12.99 23.88 28.78
CA ASP A 392 11.90 23.08 28.21
C ASP A 392 10.87 23.96 27.50
N ARG A 393 10.54 25.14 28.05
CA ARG A 393 9.64 26.12 27.44
C ARG A 393 10.27 26.81 26.23
N GLN A 394 11.56 27.16 26.29
CA GLN A 394 12.30 27.65 25.13
C GLN A 394 12.26 26.62 23.98
N ALA A 395 12.56 25.36 24.30
CA ALA A 395 12.50 24.26 23.33
C ALA A 395 11.09 24.09 22.76
N PHE A 396 10.06 24.17 23.60
CA PHE A 396 8.67 24.06 23.19
C PHE A 396 8.25 25.18 22.22
N VAL A 397 8.57 26.44 22.53
CA VAL A 397 8.27 27.59 21.64
C VAL A 397 8.99 27.44 20.29
N LEU A 398 10.27 27.04 20.30
CA LEU A 398 11.04 26.83 19.08
C LEU A 398 10.50 25.66 18.24
N ASP A 399 10.00 24.58 18.85
CA ASP A 399 9.34 23.49 18.13
C ASP A 399 8.07 23.98 17.41
N VAL A 400 7.24 24.78 18.08
CA VAL A 400 6.04 25.37 17.46
C VAL A 400 6.41 26.33 16.33
N ALA A 401 7.43 27.17 16.54
CA ALA A 401 7.95 28.06 15.50
C ALA A 401 8.47 27.28 14.28
N ALA A 402 9.18 26.18 14.51
CA ALA A 402 9.69 25.32 13.45
C ALA A 402 8.53 24.67 12.67
N HIS A 403 7.52 24.12 13.34
CA HIS A 403 6.33 23.56 12.68
C HIS A 403 5.59 24.62 11.86
N TYR A 404 5.39 25.81 12.40
CA TYR A 404 4.67 26.89 11.72
C TYR A 404 5.45 27.42 10.51
N LEU A 405 6.77 27.62 10.61
CA LEU A 405 7.62 28.01 9.48
C LEU A 405 7.65 26.94 8.39
N ARG A 406 7.62 25.66 8.78
CA ARG A 406 7.51 24.54 7.84
C ARG A 406 6.17 24.60 7.09
N TYR A 407 5.06 24.81 7.79
CA TYR A 407 3.74 24.98 7.18
C TYR A 407 3.73 26.15 6.18
N LEU A 408 4.20 27.34 6.58
CA LEU A 408 4.29 28.50 5.69
C LEU A 408 5.15 28.23 4.44
N GLY A 409 6.25 27.48 4.59
CA GLY A 409 7.11 27.09 3.48
C GLY A 409 6.47 26.10 2.49
N LEU A 410 5.40 25.42 2.90
CA LEU A 410 4.62 24.50 2.07
C LEU A 410 3.39 25.18 1.45
N SER A 411 2.77 26.11 2.17
CA SER A 411 1.55 26.79 1.74
C SER A 411 1.77 28.06 0.91
N ASP A 412 2.91 28.75 1.08
CA ASP A 412 3.24 29.98 0.34
C ASP A 412 4.49 29.79 -0.53
N GLU A 413 4.27 29.30 -1.76
CA GLU A 413 5.34 29.05 -2.73
C GLU A 413 6.20 30.28 -3.03
N ARG A 414 5.63 31.49 -2.96
CA ARG A 414 6.33 32.74 -3.31
C ARG A 414 7.44 33.06 -2.33
N HIS A 415 7.25 32.76 -1.05
CA HIS A 415 8.23 33.05 0.01
C HIS A 415 8.85 31.78 0.61
N ALA A 416 8.59 30.61 0.03
CA ALA A 416 9.02 29.32 0.55
C ALA A 416 10.53 29.23 0.84
N ALA A 417 11.38 29.88 0.03
CA ALA A 417 12.82 29.94 0.28
C ALA A 417 13.18 30.67 1.58
N SER A 418 12.54 31.81 1.85
CA SER A 418 12.74 32.58 3.08
C SER A 418 12.25 31.82 4.31
N TYR A 419 11.07 31.19 4.23
CA TYR A 419 10.57 30.36 5.32
C TYR A 419 11.48 29.16 5.61
N ARG A 420 12.05 28.52 4.58
CA ARG A 420 13.02 27.43 4.75
C ARG A 420 14.31 27.89 5.42
N GLU A 421 14.79 29.08 5.10
CA GLU A 421 15.96 29.66 5.76
C GLU A 421 15.68 29.93 7.25
N ARG A 422 14.56 30.58 7.55
CA ARG A 422 14.15 30.84 8.94
C ARG A 422 13.93 29.55 9.72
N TYR A 423 13.29 28.56 9.11
CA TYR A 423 13.09 27.23 9.68
C TYR A 423 14.42 26.60 10.09
N ARG A 424 15.44 26.64 9.21
CA ARG A 424 16.79 26.13 9.52
C ARG A 424 17.41 26.88 10.69
N ALA A 425 17.30 28.21 10.73
CA ALA A 425 17.83 29.01 11.84
C ALA A 425 17.15 28.66 13.18
N VAL A 426 15.83 28.47 13.19
CA VAL A 426 15.09 28.01 14.38
C VAL A 426 15.54 26.61 14.80
N LEU A 427 15.74 25.67 13.87
CA LEU A 427 16.25 24.33 14.18
C LEU A 427 17.66 24.35 14.78
N VAL A 428 18.53 25.24 14.30
CA VAL A 428 19.88 25.43 14.88
C VAL A 428 19.75 25.90 16.33
N ALA A 429 18.96 26.95 16.60
CA ALA A 429 18.70 27.42 17.96
C ALA A 429 18.11 26.31 18.85
N ARG A 430 17.15 25.55 18.30
CA ARG A 430 16.49 24.43 19.01
C ARG A 430 17.46 23.32 19.40
N SER A 431 18.36 22.95 18.49
CA SER A 431 19.36 21.90 18.70
C SER A 431 20.36 22.24 19.82
N ALA A 432 20.62 23.54 20.05
CA ALA A 432 21.55 24.00 21.08
C ALA A 432 21.04 23.76 22.50
N LEU A 433 19.71 23.72 22.71
CA LEU A 433 19.11 23.56 24.04
C LEU A 433 19.28 22.15 24.62
N ARG A 434 19.57 21.13 23.80
CA ARG A 434 19.83 19.72 24.19
C ARG A 434 18.84 19.09 25.18
N VAL A 435 17.65 19.66 25.32
CA VAL A 435 16.54 19.13 26.10
C VAL A 435 15.47 18.58 25.17
N GLN A 436 14.83 17.47 25.59
CA GLN A 436 13.59 17.02 24.99
C GLN A 436 12.44 17.79 25.65
N PRO A 437 11.54 18.43 24.89
CA PRO A 437 10.40 19.11 25.47
C PRO A 437 9.42 18.05 26.00
N ALA A 438 8.57 18.45 26.94
CA ALA A 438 7.49 17.58 27.40
C ALA A 438 6.64 17.14 26.20
N ALA A 439 6.31 15.85 26.15
CA ALA A 439 5.39 15.33 25.14
C ALA A 439 4.01 15.95 25.38
N VAL A 440 3.47 16.60 24.35
CA VAL A 440 2.10 17.11 24.36
C VAL A 440 1.25 16.13 23.58
N VAL A 441 0.24 15.56 24.24
CA VAL A 441 -0.80 14.78 23.58
C VAL A 441 -1.70 15.77 22.84
N ILE A 442 -1.73 15.66 21.52
CA ILE A 442 -2.60 16.47 20.67
C ILE A 442 -3.85 15.62 20.40
N PRO A 443 -4.99 15.91 21.05
CA PRO A 443 -6.23 15.20 20.75
C PRO A 443 -6.67 15.54 19.31
N PRO A 444 -7.43 14.65 18.67
CA PRO A 444 -7.98 14.95 17.36
C PRO A 444 -8.99 16.10 17.46
N LEU A 445 -9.04 16.96 16.44
CA LEU A 445 -9.95 18.11 16.39
C LEU A 445 -11.42 17.67 16.29
N SER A 446 -11.66 16.54 15.64
CA SER A 446 -12.95 15.87 15.55
C SER A 446 -12.80 14.42 15.99
N GLU A 447 -13.92 13.76 16.24
CA GLU A 447 -13.95 12.33 16.51
C GLU A 447 -13.45 11.50 15.32
N ALA A 448 -13.22 10.20 15.57
CA ALA A 448 -12.75 9.28 14.54
C ALA A 448 -13.75 9.21 13.34
N PRO A 449 -13.25 9.08 12.09
CA PRO A 449 -14.07 9.22 10.88
C PRO A 449 -15.23 8.22 10.79
N GLU A 450 -15.09 7.06 11.43
CA GLU A 450 -16.15 6.06 11.54
C GLU A 450 -17.38 6.54 12.33
N LYS A 451 -17.23 7.55 13.20
CA LYS A 451 -18.34 8.15 13.94
C LYS A 451 -19.07 9.24 13.16
N GLY A 452 -18.56 9.65 12.00
CA GLY A 452 -19.20 10.69 11.19
C GLY A 452 -20.47 10.22 10.50
N HIS A 453 -21.30 11.17 10.09
CA HIS A 453 -22.55 10.89 9.36
C HIS A 453 -22.29 10.20 8.01
N LEU A 454 -23.30 9.50 7.48
CA LEU A 454 -23.21 8.83 6.17
C LEU A 454 -22.99 9.83 5.02
N ALA A 455 -22.20 9.45 4.02
CA ALA A 455 -21.86 10.34 2.91
C ALA A 455 -23.04 10.60 1.96
N ARG A 456 -24.01 9.67 1.90
CA ARG A 456 -25.13 9.73 0.96
C ARG A 456 -26.40 10.24 1.63
N ARG A 457 -27.10 11.15 0.94
CA ARG A 457 -28.42 11.63 1.37
C ARG A 457 -29.37 11.67 0.18
N ALA A 458 -30.56 11.15 0.37
CA ALA A 458 -31.69 11.36 -0.52
C ALA A 458 -32.84 11.93 0.33
N GLY A 459 -33.48 12.98 -0.16
CA GLY A 459 -34.55 13.66 0.56
C GLY A 459 -35.62 14.16 -0.38
N VAL A 460 -36.84 14.21 0.13
CA VAL A 460 -37.97 14.91 -0.49
C VAL A 460 -38.47 15.94 0.51
N GLY A 461 -38.78 17.13 0.02
CA GLY A 461 -39.21 18.25 0.84
C GLY A 461 -40.36 18.98 0.19
N PHE A 462 -41.15 19.67 1.00
CA PHE A 462 -42.10 20.67 0.55
C PHE A 462 -42.07 21.81 1.55
N GLY A 463 -42.38 23.02 1.10
CA GLY A 463 -42.36 24.18 1.97
C GLY A 463 -42.98 25.41 1.34
N TRP A 464 -42.94 26.51 2.09
CA TRP A 464 -43.39 27.82 1.64
C TRP A 464 -42.25 28.80 1.79
N ARG A 465 -41.86 29.48 0.71
CA ARG A 465 -40.79 30.50 0.74
C ARG A 465 -41.27 31.74 -0.01
N GLN A 466 -41.14 32.89 0.65
CA GLN A 466 -41.73 34.16 0.19
C GLN A 466 -43.26 34.01 0.04
N ASP A 467 -43.78 33.96 -1.18
CA ASP A 467 -45.21 33.89 -1.49
C ASP A 467 -45.58 32.64 -2.32
N GLY A 468 -44.77 31.58 -2.27
CA GLY A 468 -45.00 30.36 -3.06
C GLY A 468 -44.72 29.07 -2.31
N PHE A 469 -45.56 28.08 -2.59
CA PHE A 469 -45.31 26.68 -2.27
C PHE A 469 -44.18 26.13 -3.16
N PHE A 470 -43.31 25.30 -2.59
CA PHE A 470 -42.30 24.59 -3.35
C PHE A 470 -42.24 23.12 -2.93
N GLU A 471 -41.78 22.29 -3.86
CA GLU A 471 -41.42 20.89 -3.67
C GLU A 471 -39.93 20.75 -4.00
N GLU A 472 -39.23 19.89 -3.28
CA GLU A 472 -37.80 19.68 -3.41
C GLU A 472 -37.51 18.18 -3.46
N ILE A 473 -36.63 17.79 -4.39
CA ILE A 473 -35.97 16.50 -4.38
C ILE A 473 -34.48 16.79 -4.26
N ASN A 474 -33.84 16.22 -3.25
CA ASN A 474 -32.44 16.45 -2.96
C ASN A 474 -31.67 15.12 -3.00
N LEU A 475 -30.59 15.10 -3.77
CA LEU A 475 -29.72 13.94 -3.94
C LEU A 475 -28.28 14.38 -3.73
N ARG A 476 -27.65 13.82 -2.68
CA ARG A 476 -26.23 14.01 -2.38
C ARG A 476 -25.53 12.66 -2.47
N PRO A 477 -24.78 12.40 -3.55
CA PRO A 477 -24.15 11.11 -3.77
C PRO A 477 -22.85 10.91 -2.97
N ALA A 478 -22.22 11.99 -2.50
CA ALA A 478 -20.98 11.93 -1.73
C ALA A 478 -20.79 13.17 -0.85
N TYR A 479 -19.97 12.97 0.20
CA TYR A 479 -19.42 14.00 1.08
C TYR A 479 -20.42 14.71 2.02
N HIS A 480 -19.96 15.78 2.67
CA HIS A 480 -20.61 16.56 3.72
C HIS A 480 -21.00 17.95 3.19
N ASP A 481 -22.10 18.52 3.68
CA ASP A 481 -22.50 19.92 3.48
C ASP A 481 -22.48 20.74 4.78
N LEU A 482 -22.53 22.06 4.70
CA LEU A 482 -22.43 22.96 5.86
C LEU A 482 -23.52 22.75 6.94
N LEU A 483 -24.56 21.96 6.68
CA LEU A 483 -25.64 21.69 7.62
C LEU A 483 -25.48 20.32 8.30
N ASP A 484 -24.55 19.49 7.84
CA ASP A 484 -24.28 18.20 8.44
C ASP A 484 -23.48 18.33 9.75
N PRO A 485 -23.54 17.34 10.66
CA PRO A 485 -22.71 17.33 11.86
C PRO A 485 -21.21 17.14 11.52
N GLU A 486 -20.34 18.01 12.06
CA GLU A 486 -18.89 17.99 11.81
C GLU A 486 -18.13 16.79 12.42
N ILE A 487 -18.80 16.01 13.29
CA ILE A 487 -18.22 14.81 13.93
C ILE A 487 -17.69 13.85 12.86
N GLY A 488 -16.44 13.40 13.00
CA GLY A 488 -15.80 12.47 12.06
C GLY A 488 -15.22 13.13 10.79
N TYR A 489 -15.34 14.45 10.65
CA TYR A 489 -14.81 15.22 9.53
C TYR A 489 -13.84 16.29 10.04
N THR A 490 -12.71 16.44 9.35
CA THR A 490 -11.77 17.54 9.61
C THR A 490 -12.30 18.83 8.97
N PRO A 491 -12.27 19.97 9.68
CA PRO A 491 -12.79 21.26 9.20
C PRO A 491 -12.18 21.77 7.88
#